data_AF-A0A0L0NLR4-F1
#
_entry.id   AF-A0A0L0NLR4-F1
#
_cell.length_a   1.000
_cell.length_b   1.000
_cell.length_c   1.000
_cell.angle_alpha   90.00
_cell.angle_beta   90.00
_cell.angle_gamma   90.00
#
_symmetry.space_group_name_H-M   'P 1'
#
loop_
_entity.id
_entity.type
_entity.pdbx_description
1 polymer ?
#
loop_
_entity_poly.entity_id
_entity_poly.type
_entity_poly.pdbx_seq_one_letter_code
_entity_poly.pdbx_strand_id
1 'polypeptide(L)'
;MATESRGDAPTSTVDAQPRPAAAASPSAEQPPPQQQTRQDDDDDDDDDDDAPASPPLPPRHTPVTPGPRAARLQQLYGEALHHALGKVAAWDHFAGCFPTVAARAEGVLRQVQAQMVEKLGEKCEKEFENILVARQVVPKLNELEGLIADAADRRAASADDAPEPTPPHLLPPSRLLAAHLAPALAPHRSLLNARLQTTQAQNALLVDAVRAQREDIAALLDRLETAVDDVRGANRALGRVAADLAEEARGAAV
;
A
#
# COMPACT_ATOMS: atom_id res chain seq x y z
N MET A 1 -46.66 33.34 36.21
CA MET A 1 -46.63 34.03 34.90
C MET A 1 -45.67 33.22 34.04
N ALA A 2 -46.09 32.15 33.38
CA ALA A 2 -46.92 32.11 32.16
C ALA A 2 -46.27 32.89 31.01
N THR A 3 -45.62 32.18 30.07
CA THR A 3 -46.06 32.00 28.66
C THR A 3 -45.06 31.16 27.86
N GLU A 4 -45.56 30.09 27.26
CA GLU A 4 -45.01 29.31 26.14
C GLU A 4 -44.94 30.12 24.84
N SER A 5 -44.05 29.73 23.91
CA SER A 5 -44.32 29.68 22.45
C SER A 5 -43.19 28.87 21.78
N ARG A 6 -43.42 27.65 21.27
CA ARG A 6 -43.83 27.32 19.87
C ARG A 6 -43.01 28.14 18.85
N GLY A 7 -42.14 27.61 18.00
CA GLY A 7 -42.19 26.36 17.25
C GLY A 7 -42.62 26.69 15.81
N ASP A 8 -41.68 26.71 14.85
CA ASP A 8 -41.92 26.37 13.44
C ASP A 8 -40.63 26.43 12.59
N ALA A 9 -40.39 25.35 11.85
CA ALA A 9 -39.78 25.34 10.52
C ALA A 9 -40.91 24.87 9.59
N PRO A 10 -41.03 25.32 8.31
CA PRO A 10 -40.25 24.64 7.27
C PRO A 10 -39.99 25.41 5.95
N THR A 11 -39.24 24.72 5.08
CA THR A 11 -39.27 24.69 3.58
C THR A 11 -38.59 25.77 2.71
N SER A 12 -37.54 25.29 2.03
CA SER A 12 -37.35 25.23 0.56
C SER A 12 -37.31 26.53 -0.26
N THR A 13 -36.16 26.85 -0.86
CA THR A 13 -36.09 27.48 -2.19
C THR A 13 -34.78 27.10 -2.87
N VAL A 14 -34.95 26.62 -4.10
CA VAL A 14 -33.97 26.25 -5.14
C VAL A 14 -33.54 27.51 -5.88
N ASP A 15 -32.25 27.68 -6.18
CA ASP A 15 -31.75 28.37 -7.38
C ASP A 15 -30.24 28.08 -7.52
N ALA A 16 -29.82 27.27 -8.49
CA ALA A 16 -29.61 27.60 -9.91
C ALA A 16 -28.22 28.22 -10.16
N GLN A 17 -27.37 27.35 -10.70
CA GLN A 17 -26.01 27.59 -11.13
C GLN A 17 -26.01 28.10 -12.59
N PRO A 18 -25.31 29.20 -12.93
CA PRO A 18 -25.10 29.55 -14.32
C PRO A 18 -23.76 29.03 -14.84
N ARG A 19 -23.83 28.22 -15.90
CA ARG A 19 -22.74 27.94 -16.85
C ARG A 19 -22.46 29.20 -17.71
N PRO A 20 -21.21 29.52 -18.07
CA PRO A 20 -20.93 30.29 -19.26
C PRO A 20 -20.60 29.38 -20.46
N ALA A 21 -21.24 29.72 -21.57
CA ALA A 21 -21.15 29.09 -22.87
C ALA A 21 -19.87 29.44 -23.62
N ALA A 22 -19.51 28.54 -24.55
CA ALA A 22 -18.48 28.69 -25.54
C ALA A 22 -18.71 29.89 -26.46
N ALA A 23 -17.64 30.62 -26.76
CA ALA A 23 -17.58 31.54 -27.89
C ALA A 23 -16.24 31.39 -28.60
N ALA A 24 -16.32 31.32 -29.92
CA ALA A 24 -15.28 31.04 -30.89
C ALA A 24 -14.10 32.04 -30.89
N SER A 25 -12.90 31.52 -31.16
CA SER A 25 -11.75 32.32 -31.61
C SER A 25 -11.50 32.07 -33.10
N PRO A 26 -11.17 33.09 -33.91
CA PRO A 26 -10.87 32.95 -35.34
C PRO A 26 -9.39 32.63 -35.60
N SER A 27 -9.16 31.95 -36.73
CA SER A 27 -7.88 31.58 -37.32
C SER A 27 -6.97 32.75 -37.69
N ALA A 28 -5.67 32.58 -37.49
CA ALA A 28 -4.56 33.17 -38.26
C ALA A 28 -3.34 32.23 -38.10
N GLU A 29 -3.05 31.37 -39.06
CA GLU A 29 -2.13 31.58 -40.21
C GLU A 29 -0.71 31.07 -39.90
N GLN A 30 -0.45 29.83 -40.33
CA GLN A 30 0.86 29.18 -40.38
C GLN A 30 1.53 29.44 -41.75
N PRO A 31 2.86 29.61 -41.83
CA PRO A 31 3.61 29.44 -43.08
C PRO A 31 4.03 27.96 -43.29
N PRO A 32 4.32 27.54 -44.55
CA PRO A 32 4.30 26.12 -44.94
C PRO A 32 5.75 25.57 -45.16
N PRO A 33 5.99 24.38 -45.77
CA PRO A 33 6.74 23.30 -45.12
C PRO A 33 8.10 23.02 -45.79
N GLN A 34 9.02 22.35 -45.09
CA GLN A 34 10.13 21.65 -45.75
C GLN A 34 10.06 20.16 -45.44
N GLN A 35 9.89 19.39 -46.51
CA GLN A 35 9.96 17.94 -46.59
C GLN A 35 11.41 17.47 -46.44
N GLN A 36 11.65 16.41 -45.68
CA GLN A 36 12.51 15.33 -46.15
C GLN A 36 12.31 14.01 -45.38
N THR A 37 11.80 13.05 -46.16
CA THR A 37 12.13 11.61 -46.18
C THR A 37 11.85 10.73 -44.98
N ARG A 38 10.77 9.97 -45.18
CA ARG A 38 10.47 8.60 -44.76
C ARG A 38 11.71 7.70 -44.69
N GLN A 39 11.80 6.95 -43.61
CA GLN A 39 12.20 5.54 -43.63
C GLN A 39 11.22 4.81 -42.72
N ASP A 40 10.42 3.97 -43.36
CA ASP A 40 9.61 2.94 -42.74
C ASP A 40 10.57 1.82 -42.29
N ASP A 41 10.50 1.41 -41.03
CA ASP A 41 10.79 0.05 -40.62
C ASP A 41 9.73 -0.32 -39.57
N ASP A 42 8.97 -1.35 -39.90
CA ASP A 42 8.00 -2.05 -39.07
C ASP A 42 8.66 -2.55 -37.78
N ASP A 43 8.04 -2.29 -36.64
CA ASP A 43 7.97 -3.25 -35.52
C ASP A 43 6.76 -2.85 -34.66
N ASP A 44 5.67 -3.59 -34.86
CA ASP A 44 4.55 -3.71 -33.93
C ASP A 44 5.08 -4.33 -32.64
N ASP A 45 5.08 -3.58 -31.54
CA ASP A 45 5.02 -4.15 -30.19
C ASP A 45 4.04 -3.30 -29.36
N ASP A 46 2.79 -3.77 -29.33
CA ASP A 46 1.78 -3.45 -28.33
C ASP A 46 2.26 -3.96 -26.96
N ASP A 47 3.05 -3.15 -26.23
CA ASP A 47 3.27 -3.36 -24.79
C ASP A 47 2.13 -2.70 -23.99
N ASP A 48 0.97 -3.36 -24.00
CA ASP A 48 0.01 -3.31 -22.89
C ASP A 48 0.68 -3.97 -21.66
N ASP A 49 1.48 -3.20 -20.93
CA ASP A 49 2.15 -3.66 -19.71
C ASP A 49 1.13 -3.69 -18.55
N ASP A 50 0.40 -4.81 -18.54
CA ASP A 50 -0.54 -5.28 -17.54
C ASP A 50 0.12 -5.24 -16.15
N ALA A 51 -0.32 -4.30 -15.32
CA ALA A 51 0.23 -4.13 -13.97
C ALA A 51 0.08 -5.46 -13.18
N PRO A 52 1.16 -6.08 -12.69
CA PRO A 52 1.04 -7.35 -11.99
C PRO A 52 0.31 -7.12 -10.66
N ALA A 53 -0.91 -7.64 -10.58
CA ALA A 53 -1.64 -7.75 -9.32
C ALA A 53 -0.73 -8.42 -8.29
N SER A 54 -0.47 -7.71 -7.18
CA SER A 54 0.38 -8.22 -6.11
C SER A 54 -0.16 -9.58 -5.65
N PRO A 55 0.69 -10.63 -5.57
CA PRO A 55 0.24 -11.94 -5.10
C PRO A 55 -0.32 -11.83 -3.68
N PRO A 56 -1.39 -12.57 -3.35
CA PRO A 56 -1.97 -12.55 -2.01
C PRO A 56 -0.91 -12.91 -0.98
N LEU A 57 -0.85 -12.16 0.13
CA LEU A 57 0.09 -12.44 1.20
C LEU A 57 0.01 -13.94 1.57
N PRO A 58 1.14 -14.65 1.68
CA PRO A 58 1.13 -16.04 2.10
C PRO A 58 0.46 -16.13 3.47
N PRO A 59 -0.43 -17.11 3.69
CA PRO A 59 -1.02 -17.31 5.00
C PRO A 59 0.12 -17.48 6.01
N ARG A 60 0.06 -16.74 7.13
CA ARG A 60 1.03 -16.89 8.21
C ARG A 60 1.02 -18.38 8.60
N HIS A 61 2.09 -19.11 8.28
CA HIS A 61 2.20 -20.52 8.63
C HIS A 61 2.32 -20.61 10.15
N THR A 62 1.19 -20.77 10.82
CA THR A 62 1.18 -20.98 12.25
C THR A 62 1.68 -22.40 12.52
N PRO A 63 2.60 -22.58 13.48
CA PRO A 63 3.06 -23.92 13.83
C PRO A 63 1.84 -24.77 14.23
N VAL A 64 1.78 -25.99 13.69
CA VAL A 64 0.75 -27.00 14.01
C VAL A 64 0.91 -27.51 15.46
N THR A 65 2.07 -27.24 16.07
CA THR A 65 2.36 -27.57 17.46
C THR A 65 1.41 -26.82 18.41
N PRO A 66 0.74 -27.51 19.34
CA PRO A 66 -0.14 -26.86 20.32
C PRO A 66 0.61 -25.83 21.17
N GLY A 67 0.16 -24.57 21.13
CA GLY A 67 0.59 -23.54 22.07
C GLY A 67 -0.01 -23.73 23.47
N PRO A 68 0.34 -22.90 24.46
CA PRO A 68 -0.05 -23.07 25.86
C PRO A 68 -1.57 -23.12 26.05
N ARG A 69 -2.31 -22.28 25.34
CA ARG A 69 -3.77 -22.24 25.39
C ARG A 69 -4.42 -23.43 24.69
N ALA A 70 -3.86 -23.87 23.56
CA ALA A 70 -4.34 -25.04 22.84
C ALA A 70 -4.13 -26.33 23.66
N ALA A 71 -2.96 -26.47 24.28
CA ALA A 71 -2.66 -27.58 25.20
C ALA A 71 -3.61 -27.59 26.40
N ARG A 72 -3.87 -26.42 27.01
CA ARG A 72 -4.82 -26.31 28.12
C ARG A 72 -6.25 -26.67 27.71
N LEU A 73 -6.68 -26.30 26.50
CA LEU A 73 -8.00 -26.67 25.98
C LEU A 73 -8.13 -28.20 25.87
N GLN A 74 -7.12 -28.87 25.33
CA GLN A 74 -7.10 -30.34 25.21
C GLN A 74 -7.10 -31.02 26.58
N GLN A 75 -6.31 -30.52 27.53
CA GLN A 75 -6.28 -31.02 28.91
C GLN A 75 -7.65 -30.89 29.59
N LEU A 76 -8.25 -29.70 29.55
CA LEU A 76 -9.57 -29.45 30.15
C LEU A 76 -10.66 -30.31 29.53
N TYR A 77 -10.60 -30.56 28.22
CA TYR A 77 -11.54 -31.45 27.55
C TYR A 77 -11.39 -32.89 28.06
N GLY A 78 -10.17 -33.41 28.13
CA GLY A 78 -9.88 -34.73 28.68
C GLY A 78 -10.38 -34.87 30.11
N GLU A 79 -10.04 -33.91 30.98
CA GLU A 79 -10.51 -33.90 32.38
C GLU A 79 -12.04 -33.87 32.49
N ALA A 80 -12.71 -33.05 31.69
CA ALA A 80 -14.17 -32.96 31.67
C ALA A 80 -14.82 -34.27 31.19
N LEU A 81 -14.25 -34.91 30.16
CA LEU A 81 -14.72 -36.19 29.64
C LEU A 81 -14.53 -37.30 30.67
N HIS A 82 -13.36 -37.39 31.30
CA HIS A 82 -13.08 -38.34 32.37
C HIS A 82 -14.03 -38.17 33.56
N HIS A 83 -14.31 -36.93 33.96
CA HIS A 83 -15.25 -36.66 35.05
C HIS A 83 -16.70 -37.02 34.68
N ALA A 84 -17.13 -36.74 33.44
CA ALA A 84 -18.45 -37.10 32.94
C ALA A 84 -18.63 -38.63 32.88
N LEU A 85 -17.65 -39.34 32.32
CA LEU A 85 -17.64 -40.80 32.23
C LEU A 85 -17.47 -41.48 33.58
N GLY A 86 -16.69 -40.88 34.50
CA GLY A 86 -16.47 -41.41 35.84
C GLY A 86 -17.76 -41.58 36.65
N LYS A 87 -18.73 -40.69 36.47
CA LYS A 87 -20.05 -40.82 37.13
C LYS A 87 -20.83 -42.04 36.64
N VAL A 88 -20.69 -42.36 35.36
CA VAL A 88 -21.36 -43.49 34.70
C VAL A 88 -20.60 -44.79 34.95
N ALA A 89 -19.28 -44.72 35.11
CA ALA A 89 -18.42 -45.83 35.48
C ALA A 89 -18.57 -46.24 36.96
N ALA A 90 -19.09 -45.36 37.81
CA ALA A 90 -19.44 -45.71 39.19
C ALA A 90 -20.59 -46.73 39.22
N TRP A 91 -20.27 -47.94 39.67
CA TRP A 91 -21.22 -49.07 39.68
C TRP A 91 -22.49 -48.77 40.49
N ASP A 92 -22.38 -48.10 41.63
CA ASP A 92 -23.54 -47.81 42.49
C ASP A 92 -24.57 -46.92 41.79
N HIS A 93 -24.11 -45.91 41.03
CA HIS A 93 -25.01 -45.05 40.25
C HIS A 93 -25.67 -45.81 39.10
N PHE A 94 -24.92 -46.69 38.43
CA PHE A 94 -25.44 -47.44 37.29
C PHE A 94 -26.37 -48.58 37.70
N ALA A 95 -26.01 -49.34 38.73
CA ALA A 95 -26.81 -50.43 39.28
C ALA A 95 -28.11 -49.92 39.94
N GLY A 96 -28.06 -48.75 40.59
CA GLY A 96 -29.24 -48.10 41.16
C GLY A 96 -30.35 -47.78 40.14
N CYS A 97 -29.97 -47.51 38.89
CA CYS A 97 -30.91 -47.28 37.78
C CYS A 97 -31.50 -48.59 37.21
N PHE A 98 -30.85 -49.74 37.44
CA PHE A 98 -31.25 -51.05 36.90
C PHE A 98 -31.28 -52.16 37.98
N PRO A 99 -32.07 -52.00 39.05
CA PRO A 99 -31.98 -52.88 40.24
C PRO A 99 -32.35 -54.34 39.95
N THR A 100 -33.30 -54.57 39.05
CA THR A 100 -33.76 -55.94 38.68
C THR A 100 -32.72 -56.70 37.86
N VAL A 101 -32.02 -56.02 36.96
CA VAL A 101 -30.98 -56.61 36.11
C VAL A 101 -29.68 -56.78 36.89
N ALA A 102 -29.34 -55.83 37.76
CA ALA A 102 -28.19 -55.93 38.65
C ALA A 102 -28.28 -57.16 39.56
N ALA A 103 -29.46 -57.49 40.08
CA ALA A 103 -29.66 -58.67 40.93
C ALA A 103 -29.62 -60.02 40.17
N ARG A 104 -30.01 -60.03 38.88
CA ARG A 104 -30.13 -61.27 38.08
C ARG A 104 -28.91 -61.57 37.20
N ALA A 105 -28.24 -60.54 36.70
CA ALA A 105 -27.21 -60.65 35.67
C ALA A 105 -26.17 -59.53 35.81
N GLU A 106 -25.56 -59.39 36.99
CA GLU A 106 -24.52 -58.39 37.28
C GLU A 106 -23.38 -58.41 36.27
N GLY A 107 -22.88 -59.61 35.90
CA GLY A 107 -21.75 -59.73 34.96
C GLY A 107 -22.03 -59.13 33.58
N VAL A 108 -23.24 -59.34 33.05
CA VAL A 108 -23.65 -58.78 31.76
C VAL A 108 -23.80 -57.26 31.86
N LEU A 109 -24.39 -56.78 32.95
CA LEU A 109 -24.60 -55.34 33.15
C LEU A 109 -23.27 -54.58 33.34
N ARG A 110 -22.28 -55.16 34.04
CA ARG A 110 -20.92 -54.62 34.14
C ARG A 110 -20.22 -54.58 32.79
N GLN A 111 -20.40 -55.61 31.96
CA GLN A 111 -19.84 -55.63 30.61
C GLN A 111 -20.46 -54.53 29.73
N VAL A 112 -21.78 -54.35 29.79
CA VAL A 112 -22.47 -53.27 29.05
C VAL A 112 -22.01 -51.90 29.53
N GLN A 113 -21.89 -51.70 30.83
CA GLN A 113 -21.39 -50.44 31.40
C GLN A 113 -19.97 -50.13 30.90
N ALA A 114 -19.05 -51.10 30.98
CA ALA A 114 -17.68 -50.94 30.52
C ALA A 114 -17.62 -50.61 29.03
N GLN A 115 -18.37 -51.36 28.20
CA GLN A 115 -18.45 -51.11 26.76
C GLN A 115 -19.06 -49.73 26.44
N MET A 116 -20.07 -49.30 27.18
CA MET A 116 -20.70 -48.00 26.98
C MET A 116 -19.72 -46.86 27.31
N VAL A 117 -19.01 -46.95 28.43
CA VAL A 117 -18.01 -45.96 28.85
C VAL A 117 -16.86 -45.89 27.85
N GLU A 118 -16.34 -47.05 27.43
CA GLU A 118 -15.26 -47.15 26.43
C GLU A 118 -15.68 -46.57 25.08
N LYS A 119 -16.82 -47.02 24.51
CA LYS A 119 -17.27 -46.57 23.18
C LYS A 119 -17.69 -45.11 23.17
N LEU A 120 -18.25 -44.61 24.27
CA LEU A 120 -18.58 -43.19 24.39
C LEU A 120 -17.31 -42.35 24.48
N GLY A 121 -16.31 -42.78 25.27
CA GLY A 121 -15.00 -42.13 25.35
C GLY A 121 -14.32 -42.03 23.99
N GLU A 122 -14.13 -43.16 23.32
CA GLU A 122 -13.51 -43.22 21.98
C GLU A 122 -14.21 -42.31 20.95
N LYS A 123 -15.55 -42.31 20.94
CA LYS A 123 -16.33 -41.46 20.02
C LYS A 123 -16.18 -39.99 20.35
N CYS A 124 -16.23 -39.62 21.63
CA CYS A 124 -16.06 -38.24 22.06
C CYS A 124 -14.66 -37.70 21.75
N GLU A 125 -13.61 -38.49 21.94
CA GLU A 125 -12.24 -38.12 21.59
C GLU A 125 -12.09 -37.91 20.08
N LYS A 126 -12.58 -38.88 19.28
CA LYS A 126 -12.52 -38.79 17.82
C LYS A 126 -13.29 -37.59 17.26
N GLU A 127 -14.49 -37.33 17.75
CA GLU A 127 -15.27 -36.17 17.32
C GLU A 127 -14.61 -34.85 17.74
N PHE A 128 -13.98 -34.81 18.91
CA PHE A 128 -13.24 -33.63 19.34
C PHE A 128 -12.03 -33.35 18.45
N GLU A 129 -11.24 -34.38 18.11
CA GLU A 129 -10.14 -34.26 17.15
C GLU A 129 -10.64 -33.77 15.78
N ASN A 130 -11.74 -34.33 15.28
CA ASN A 130 -12.37 -33.87 14.04
C ASN A 130 -12.75 -32.39 14.11
N ILE A 131 -13.31 -31.93 15.23
CA ILE A 131 -13.67 -30.52 15.44
C ILE A 131 -12.42 -29.63 15.48
N LEU A 132 -11.36 -30.07 16.17
CA LEU A 132 -10.11 -29.32 16.27
C LEU A 132 -9.49 -29.07 14.89
N VAL A 133 -9.49 -30.10 14.03
CA VAL A 133 -8.99 -30.03 12.66
C VAL A 133 -9.92 -29.19 11.79
N ALA A 134 -11.23 -29.50 11.77
CA ALA A 134 -12.20 -28.84 10.90
C ALA A 134 -12.29 -27.33 11.15
N ARG A 135 -12.16 -26.89 12.41
CA ARG A 135 -12.22 -25.47 12.77
C ARG A 135 -10.85 -24.79 12.82
N GLN A 136 -9.77 -25.54 12.60
CA GLN A 136 -8.39 -25.07 12.72
C GLN A 136 -8.14 -24.38 14.07
N VAL A 137 -8.57 -25.03 15.15
CA VAL A 137 -8.54 -24.41 16.49
C VAL A 137 -7.11 -24.16 16.95
N VAL A 138 -6.21 -25.14 16.75
CA VAL A 138 -4.81 -25.03 17.17
C VAL A 138 -4.09 -23.86 16.48
N PRO A 139 -4.12 -23.74 15.13
CA PRO A 139 -3.64 -22.55 14.42
C PRO A 139 -4.16 -21.24 15.00
N LYS A 140 -5.48 -21.09 15.14
CA LYS A 140 -6.11 -19.84 15.59
C LYS A 140 -5.76 -19.47 17.03
N LEU A 141 -5.65 -20.45 17.92
CA LEU A 141 -5.20 -20.20 19.28
C LEU A 141 -3.72 -19.80 19.32
N ASN A 142 -2.90 -20.37 18.45
CA ASN A 142 -1.49 -19.97 18.32
C ASN A 142 -1.36 -18.55 17.74
N GLU A 143 -2.18 -18.18 16.75
CA GLU A 143 -2.27 -16.80 16.24
C GLU A 143 -2.68 -15.84 17.34
N LEU A 144 -3.65 -16.21 18.18
CA LEU A 144 -4.09 -15.41 19.31
C LEU A 144 -2.96 -15.19 20.31
N GLU A 145 -2.18 -16.21 20.66
CA GLU A 145 -1.02 -16.05 21.53
C GLU A 145 0.03 -15.12 20.91
N GLY A 146 0.26 -15.21 19.60
CA GLY A 146 1.11 -14.26 18.86
C GLY A 146 0.60 -12.82 18.95
N LEU A 147 -0.72 -12.60 18.76
CA LEU A 147 -1.33 -11.28 18.88
C LEU A 147 -1.27 -10.72 20.31
N ILE A 148 -1.38 -11.58 21.33
CA ILE A 148 -1.26 -11.19 22.74
C ILE A 148 0.18 -10.76 23.04
N ALA A 149 1.18 -11.51 22.55
CA ALA A 149 2.58 -11.16 22.68
C ALA A 149 2.89 -9.82 21.99
N ASP A 150 2.49 -9.66 20.72
CA ASP A 150 2.65 -8.40 19.98
C ASP A 150 2.00 -7.21 20.71
N ALA A 151 0.82 -7.42 21.30
CA ALA A 151 0.13 -6.38 22.06
C ALA A 151 0.82 -6.06 23.40
N ALA A 152 1.39 -7.06 24.06
CA ALA A 152 2.18 -6.87 25.27
C ALA A 152 3.46 -6.10 24.99
N ASP A 153 4.17 -6.43 23.90
CA ASP A 153 5.38 -5.73 23.47
C ASP A 153 5.08 -4.27 23.12
N ARG A 154 3.98 -4.00 22.41
CA ARG A 154 3.53 -2.62 22.11
C ARG A 154 3.20 -1.84 23.37
N ARG A 155 2.56 -2.48 24.36
CA ARG A 155 2.26 -1.85 25.65
C ARG A 155 3.53 -1.55 26.44
N ALA A 156 4.50 -2.44 26.42
CA ALA A 156 5.80 -2.22 27.07
C ALA A 156 6.62 -1.11 26.39
N ALA A 157 6.49 -0.95 25.07
CA ALA A 157 7.15 0.10 24.30
C ALA A 157 6.41 1.45 24.35
N SER A 158 5.13 1.49 24.72
CA SER A 158 4.36 2.74 24.86
C SER A 158 4.65 3.44 26.19
N ALA A 159 4.68 4.77 26.18
CA ALA A 159 4.73 5.57 27.40
C ALA A 159 3.47 5.36 28.25
N ASP A 160 3.59 5.48 29.58
CA ASP A 160 2.51 5.25 30.55
C ASP A 160 1.26 6.14 30.34
N ASP A 161 1.39 7.25 29.59
CA ASP A 161 0.32 8.20 29.31
C ASP A 161 -0.28 8.04 27.88
N ALA A 162 0.00 6.91 27.22
CA ALA A 162 -0.56 6.63 25.91
C ALA A 162 -2.08 6.36 26.01
N PRO A 163 -2.89 6.97 25.12
CA PRO A 163 -4.34 6.76 25.14
C PRO A 163 -4.68 5.29 24.88
N GLU A 164 -5.69 4.78 25.58
CA GLU A 164 -6.17 3.40 25.43
C GLU A 164 -6.57 3.13 23.96
N PRO A 165 -6.14 1.99 23.37
CA PRO A 165 -6.46 1.69 21.98
C PRO A 165 -7.97 1.59 21.77
N THR A 166 -8.48 2.40 20.84
CA THR A 166 -9.90 2.37 20.46
C THR A 166 -10.21 1.04 19.78
N PRO A 167 -11.24 0.30 20.22
CA PRO A 167 -11.55 -0.98 19.61
C PRO A 167 -12.13 -0.81 18.20
N PRO A 168 -11.92 -1.78 17.29
CA PRO A 168 -12.22 -1.67 15.86
C PRO A 168 -13.69 -1.36 15.53
N HIS A 169 -14.63 -1.75 16.39
CA HIS A 169 -16.06 -1.50 16.20
C HIS A 169 -16.49 -0.05 16.49
N LEU A 170 -15.65 0.74 17.17
CA LEU A 170 -15.89 2.16 17.43
C LEU A 170 -15.16 3.05 16.42
N LEU A 171 -14.36 2.47 15.52
CA LEU A 171 -13.62 3.21 14.52
C LEU A 171 -14.53 3.61 13.35
N PRO A 172 -14.47 4.88 12.89
CA PRO A 172 -15.23 5.30 11.72
C PRO A 172 -14.71 4.57 10.46
N PRO A 173 -15.59 4.29 9.47
CA PRO A 173 -15.22 3.53 8.27
C PRO A 173 -14.04 4.12 7.49
N SER A 174 -13.97 5.46 7.40
CA SER A 174 -12.88 6.17 6.73
C SER A 174 -11.52 5.87 7.35
N ARG A 175 -11.46 5.69 8.67
CA ARG A 175 -10.22 5.40 9.41
C ARG A 175 -9.79 3.94 9.25
N LEU A 176 -10.75 3.02 9.18
CA LEU A 176 -10.47 1.61 8.86
C LEU A 176 -9.91 1.50 7.44
N LEU A 177 -10.57 2.14 6.47
CA LEU A 177 -10.11 2.16 5.08
C LEU A 177 -8.71 2.78 4.96
N ALA A 178 -8.47 3.94 5.57
CA ALA A 178 -7.15 4.57 5.57
C ALA A 178 -6.08 3.68 6.23
N ALA A 179 -6.40 3.01 7.34
CA ALA A 179 -5.48 2.10 8.02
C ALA A 179 -5.11 0.88 7.16
N HIS A 180 -6.05 0.37 6.36
CA HIS A 180 -5.79 -0.74 5.43
C HIS A 180 -5.04 -0.31 4.17
N LEU A 181 -5.31 0.88 3.64
CA LEU A 181 -4.63 1.40 2.45
C LEU A 181 -3.22 1.92 2.75
N ALA A 182 -2.97 2.42 3.95
CA ALA A 182 -1.68 3.02 4.30
C ALA A 182 -0.46 2.09 4.10
N PRO A 183 -0.49 0.80 4.53
CA PRO A 183 0.60 -0.14 4.27
C PRO A 183 0.87 -0.38 2.78
N ALA A 184 -0.17 -0.42 1.95
CA ALA A 184 -0.04 -0.61 0.51
C ALA A 184 0.47 0.65 -0.20
N LEU A 185 0.01 1.83 0.23
CA LEU A 185 0.39 3.11 -0.38
C LEU A 185 1.77 3.62 0.06
N ALA A 186 2.26 3.22 1.23
CA ALA A 186 3.54 3.72 1.76
C ALA A 186 4.75 3.41 0.85
N PRO A 187 4.93 2.19 0.29
CA PRO A 187 5.99 1.91 -0.68
C PRO A 187 5.87 2.73 -1.97
N HIS A 188 4.64 2.94 -2.49
CA HIS A 188 4.44 3.75 -3.68
C HIS A 188 4.81 5.21 -3.43
N ARG A 189 4.44 5.76 -2.26
CA ARG A 189 4.80 7.12 -1.86
C ARG A 189 6.32 7.28 -1.73
N SER A 190 7.03 6.31 -1.14
CA SER A 190 8.50 6.40 -1.03
C SER A 190 9.18 6.33 -2.39
N LEU A 191 8.71 5.46 -3.29
CA LEU A 191 9.22 5.35 -4.66
C LEU A 191 9.02 6.63 -5.46
N LEU A 192 7.81 7.22 -5.43
CA LEU A 192 7.53 8.46 -6.14
C LEU A 192 8.34 9.64 -5.58
N ASN A 193 8.52 9.71 -4.26
CA ASN A 193 9.37 10.71 -3.64
C ASN A 193 10.83 10.57 -4.07
N ALA A 194 11.34 9.33 -4.14
CA ALA A 194 12.70 9.08 -4.62
C ALA A 194 12.87 9.52 -6.08
N ARG A 195 11.93 9.15 -6.97
CA ARG A 195 11.93 9.60 -8.37
C ARG A 195 11.87 11.13 -8.49
N LEU A 196 11.01 11.78 -7.70
CA LEU A 196 10.91 13.23 -7.66
C LEU A 196 12.24 13.87 -7.25
N GLN A 197 12.89 13.35 -6.20
CA GLN A 197 14.20 13.85 -5.78
C GLN A 197 15.28 13.65 -6.85
N THR A 198 15.31 12.50 -7.51
CA THR A 198 16.25 12.25 -8.62
C THR A 198 16.05 13.23 -9.78
N THR A 199 14.80 13.43 -10.21
CA THR A 199 14.50 14.37 -11.32
C THR A 199 14.81 15.81 -10.94
N GLN A 200 14.52 16.23 -9.71
CA GLN A 200 14.87 17.56 -9.22
C GLN A 200 16.38 17.78 -9.18
N ALA A 201 17.16 16.79 -8.76
CA ALA A 201 18.61 16.85 -8.77
C ALA A 201 19.17 16.95 -10.21
N GLN A 202 18.64 16.16 -11.14
CA GLN A 202 19.02 16.23 -12.56
C GLN A 202 18.70 17.60 -13.17
N ASN A 203 17.49 18.12 -12.90
CA ASN A 203 17.08 19.44 -13.38
C ASN A 203 17.99 20.55 -12.83
N ALA A 204 18.41 20.47 -11.56
CA ALA A 204 19.35 21.43 -11.00
C ALA A 204 20.69 21.42 -11.75
N LEU A 205 21.25 20.23 -12.01
CA LEU A 205 22.49 20.09 -12.78
C LEU A 205 22.37 20.64 -14.21
N LEU A 206 21.25 20.37 -14.88
CA LEU A 206 21.00 20.86 -16.24
C LEU A 206 20.86 22.39 -16.27
N VAL A 207 20.19 22.98 -15.29
CA VAL A 207 20.07 24.45 -15.18
C VAL A 207 21.43 25.10 -15.00
N ASP A 208 22.29 24.51 -14.16
CA ASP A 208 23.64 25.04 -13.94
C ASP A 208 24.50 24.90 -15.21
N ALA A 209 24.40 23.78 -15.93
CA ALA A 209 25.09 23.60 -17.20
C ALA A 209 24.62 24.60 -18.27
N VAL A 210 23.31 24.84 -18.39
CA VAL A 210 22.76 25.83 -19.34
C VAL A 210 23.21 27.25 -18.99
N ARG A 211 23.30 27.59 -17.69
CA ARG A 211 23.82 28.90 -17.26
C ARG A 211 25.28 29.07 -17.65
N ALA A 212 26.13 28.09 -17.35
CA ALA A 212 27.53 28.11 -17.75
C ALA A 212 27.69 28.25 -19.27
N GLN A 213 26.94 27.46 -20.05
CA GLN A 213 26.95 27.56 -21.52
C GLN A 213 26.52 28.95 -22.03
N ARG A 214 25.54 29.59 -21.38
CA ARG A 214 25.10 30.94 -21.76
C ARG A 214 26.16 32.00 -21.48
N GLU A 215 26.86 31.88 -20.36
CA GLU A 215 27.98 32.76 -20.02
C GLU A 215 29.14 32.58 -21.00
N ASP A 216 29.47 31.33 -21.36
CA ASP A 216 30.50 31.03 -22.37
C ASP A 216 30.13 31.59 -23.74
N ILE A 217 28.87 31.45 -24.18
CA ILE A 217 28.39 32.02 -25.45
C ILE A 217 28.52 33.55 -25.43
N ALA A 218 28.10 34.21 -24.35
CA ALA A 218 28.23 35.67 -24.24
C ALA A 218 29.70 36.10 -24.36
N ALA A 219 30.61 35.41 -23.66
CA ALA A 219 32.04 35.69 -23.74
C ALA A 219 32.63 35.45 -25.14
N LEU A 220 32.18 34.41 -25.86
CA LEU A 220 32.61 34.13 -27.23
C LEU A 220 32.08 35.19 -28.21
N LEU A 221 30.83 35.62 -28.05
CA LEU A 221 30.24 36.67 -28.88
C LEU A 221 30.97 38.00 -28.69
N ASP A 222 31.29 38.40 -27.47
CA ASP A 222 32.06 39.62 -27.18
C ASP A 222 33.45 39.59 -27.84
N ARG A 223 34.13 38.42 -27.80
CA ARG A 223 35.42 38.24 -28.48
C ARG A 223 35.30 38.32 -29.99
N LEU A 224 34.23 37.75 -30.57
CA LEU A 224 33.97 37.83 -32.00
C LEU A 224 33.63 39.26 -32.43
N GLU A 225 32.85 40.00 -31.66
CA GLU A 225 32.54 41.41 -31.93
C GLU A 225 33.82 42.24 -31.91
N THR A 226 34.67 42.04 -30.91
CA THR A 226 35.98 42.70 -30.83
C THR A 226 36.86 42.37 -32.05
N ALA A 227 36.95 41.09 -32.44
CA ALA A 227 37.74 40.67 -33.59
C ALA A 227 37.18 41.22 -34.93
N VAL A 228 35.85 41.30 -35.07
CA VAL A 228 35.21 41.92 -36.23
C VAL A 228 35.53 43.42 -36.30
N ASP A 229 35.49 44.11 -35.17
CA ASP A 229 35.85 45.52 -35.11
C ASP A 229 37.34 45.77 -35.38
N ASP A 230 38.21 44.87 -34.94
CA ASP A 230 39.64 44.89 -35.29
C ASP A 230 39.85 44.71 -36.79
N VAL A 231 39.17 43.75 -37.43
CA VAL A 231 39.24 43.53 -38.89
C VAL A 231 38.68 44.73 -39.65
N ARG A 232 37.56 45.31 -39.20
CA ARG A 232 37.01 46.56 -39.77
C ARG A 232 38.00 47.71 -39.61
N GLY A 233 38.67 47.81 -38.47
CA GLY A 233 39.73 48.79 -38.19
C GLY A 233 40.92 48.63 -39.13
N ALA A 234 41.41 47.40 -39.29
CA ALA A 234 42.49 47.06 -40.21
C ALA A 234 42.13 47.36 -41.66
N ASN A 235 40.93 47.02 -42.11
CA ASN A 235 40.45 47.31 -43.46
C ASN A 235 40.33 48.83 -43.71
N ARG A 236 39.85 49.61 -42.73
CA ARG A 236 39.86 51.09 -42.83
C ARG A 236 41.29 51.65 -42.93
N ALA A 237 42.23 51.09 -42.19
CA ALA A 237 43.64 51.52 -42.25
C ALA A 237 44.27 51.18 -43.61
N LEU A 238 44.08 49.95 -44.11
CA LEU A 238 44.54 49.52 -45.43
C LEU A 238 43.89 50.34 -46.55
N GLY A 239 42.62 50.69 -46.44
CA GLY A 239 41.93 51.55 -47.41
C GLY A 239 42.57 52.93 -47.56
N ARG A 240 43.09 53.52 -46.47
CA ARG A 240 43.84 54.78 -46.52
C ARG A 240 45.18 54.61 -47.23
N VAL A 241 45.95 53.60 -46.83
CA VAL A 241 47.25 53.30 -47.45
C VAL A 241 47.10 52.94 -48.94
N ALA A 242 46.05 52.20 -49.30
CA ALA A 242 45.74 51.88 -50.69
C ALA A 242 45.34 53.12 -51.50
N ALA A 243 44.62 54.08 -50.91
CA ALA A 243 44.32 55.35 -51.56
C ALA A 243 45.59 56.18 -51.77
N ASP A 244 46.47 56.26 -50.77
CA ASP A 244 47.76 56.95 -50.85
C ASP A 244 48.66 56.33 -51.93
N LEU A 245 48.79 55.00 -51.95
CA LEU A 245 49.51 54.26 -52.98
C LEU A 245 48.88 54.41 -54.38
N ALA A 246 47.55 54.51 -54.47
CA ALA A 246 46.86 54.72 -55.75
C ALA A 246 47.04 56.13 -56.31
N GLU A 247 47.24 57.14 -55.47
CA GLU A 247 47.65 58.49 -55.88
C GLU A 247 49.13 58.51 -56.28
N GLU A 248 50.00 57.83 -55.53
CA GLU A 248 51.43 57.72 -55.87
C GLU A 248 51.65 56.97 -57.19
N ALA A 249 50.92 55.87 -57.43
CA ALA A 249 50.95 55.13 -58.69
C ALA A 249 50.37 55.95 -59.87
N ARG A 250 49.39 56.83 -59.62
CA ARG A 250 48.87 57.76 -60.64
C ARG A 250 49.87 58.90 -60.94
N GLY A 251 50.64 59.35 -59.95
CA GLY A 251 51.72 60.32 -60.11
C GLY A 251 52.97 59.77 -60.81
N ALA A 252 53.24 58.47 -60.67
CA ALA A 252 54.37 57.79 -61.31
C ALA A 252 54.12 57.34 -62.77
N ALA A 253 52.89 57.44 -63.26
CA ALA A 253 52.48 57.02 -64.61
C ALA A 253 52.39 58.19 -65.62
N VAL A 254 52.91 59.37 -65.29
CA VAL A 254 53.07 60.56 -66.16
C VAL A 254 54.55 60.82 -66.38
#